data_AF-A0A812I5M7-F1
#
_entry.id   AF-A0A812I5M7-F1
#
_cell.length_a   1.000
_cell.length_b   1.000
_cell.length_c   1.000
_cell.angle_alpha   90.00
_cell.angle_beta   90.00
_cell.angle_gamma   90.00
#
_symmetry.space_group_name_H-M   'P 1'
#
loop_
_entity.id
_entity.type
_entity.pdbx_description
1 polymer ?
#
loop_
_entity_poly.entity_id
_entity_poly.type
_entity_poly.pdbx_seq_one_letter_code
_entity_poly.pdbx_strand_id
1 'polypeptide(L)'
;MTAVVDCMVRKVPELHRVERTLILRAGIAVLPVTPDHRISLPTGDTVPADTLRVGQEVMVQNTRTQLTSIELSSVPVNVLKLAFDPDLPVEVLVPPPAIQSKGAAKKALRRSLVGRRGSSEEPSIPDTEAEYQD
;
A
#
# COMPACT_ATOMS: atom_id res chain seq x y z
N MET A 1 10.83 -3.23 -19.36
CA MET A 1 11.81 -2.20 -18.98
C MET A 1 11.06 -1.10 -18.27
N THR A 2 11.11 -1.05 -16.94
CA THR A 2 10.49 0.04 -16.17
C THR A 2 11.47 1.21 -16.19
N ALA A 3 11.16 2.25 -16.96
CA ALA A 3 11.93 3.48 -16.90
C ALA A 3 11.69 4.09 -15.51
N VAL A 4 12.73 4.19 -14.70
CA VAL A 4 12.70 5.00 -13.48
C VAL A 4 12.79 6.44 -13.94
N VAL A 5 11.65 7.14 -13.92
CA VAL A 5 11.60 8.57 -14.19
C VAL A 5 11.86 9.26 -12.86
N ASP A 6 12.96 10.02 -12.76
CA ASP A 6 13.19 10.89 -11.62
C ASP A 6 12.09 11.97 -11.61
N CYS A 7 11.25 11.93 -10.57
CA CYS A 7 10.21 12.93 -10.34
C CYS A 7 10.58 13.76 -9.12
N MET A 8 10.61 15.09 -9.29
CA MET A 8 10.85 16.02 -8.19
C MET A 8 9.53 16.63 -7.74
N VAL A 9 9.39 16.88 -6.43
CA VAL A 9 8.27 17.66 -5.93
C VAL A 9 8.51 19.12 -6.32
N ARG A 10 7.61 19.68 -7.13
CA ARG A 10 7.78 21.00 -7.77
C ARG A 10 7.80 22.15 -6.76
N LYS A 11 7.07 22.01 -5.65
CA LYS A 11 6.93 23.01 -4.59
C LYS A 11 6.87 22.35 -3.23
N VAL A 12 7.19 23.10 -2.18
CA VAL A 12 7.00 22.62 -0.81
C VAL A 12 5.52 22.23 -0.62
N PRO A 13 5.24 21.05 -0.08
CA PRO A 13 3.87 20.61 0.18
C PRO A 13 3.13 21.56 1.12
N GLU A 14 1.92 21.97 0.75
CA GLU A 14 1.11 22.90 1.53
C GLU A 14 -0.16 22.22 2.05
N LEU A 15 -0.41 22.33 3.34
CA LEU A 15 -1.62 21.79 3.97
C LEU A 15 -2.79 22.73 3.70
N HIS A 16 -3.88 22.19 3.17
CA HIS A 16 -5.09 22.93 2.85
C HIS A 16 -6.28 22.32 3.57
N ARG A 17 -7.11 23.16 4.20
CA ARG A 17 -8.38 22.72 4.77
C ARG A 17 -9.46 22.82 3.71
N VAL A 18 -10.13 21.71 3.42
CA VAL A 18 -11.24 21.63 2.47
C VAL A 18 -12.51 21.20 3.20
N GLU A 19 -13.64 21.77 2.82
CA GLU A 19 -14.95 21.48 3.44
C GLU A 19 -15.69 20.33 2.77
N ARG A 20 -15.31 20.00 1.53
CA ARG A 20 -16.00 19.02 0.69
C ARG A 20 -15.01 18.09 0.03
N THR A 21 -15.32 16.80 0.08
CA THR A 21 -14.58 15.74 -0.60
C THR A 21 -15.56 14.81 -1.33
N LEU A 22 -15.08 14.16 -2.37
CA LEU A 22 -15.80 13.14 -3.13
C LEU A 22 -15.19 11.78 -2.79
N ILE A 23 -16.03 10.80 -2.49
CA ILE A 23 -15.62 9.41 -2.31
C ILE A 23 -15.98 8.68 -3.59
N LEU A 24 -14.97 8.37 -4.41
CA LEU A 24 -15.11 7.63 -5.65
C LEU A 24 -15.00 6.13 -5.35
N ARG A 25 -15.91 5.33 -5.92
CA ARG A 25 -15.85 3.86 -5.85
C ARG A 25 -15.81 3.27 -7.26
N ALA A 26 -14.85 2.40 -7.52
CA ALA A 26 -14.70 1.68 -8.77
C ALA A 26 -14.25 0.24 -8.48
N GLY A 27 -15.17 -0.73 -8.61
CA GLY A 27 -14.92 -2.10 -8.18
C GLY A 27 -14.62 -2.18 -6.67
N ILE A 28 -13.43 -2.65 -6.31
CA ILE A 28 -12.93 -2.71 -4.92
C ILE A 28 -12.17 -1.45 -4.49
N ALA A 29 -11.86 -0.55 -5.42
CA ALA A 29 -11.10 0.67 -5.13
C ALA A 29 -12.01 1.74 -4.55
N VAL A 30 -11.53 2.40 -3.49
CA VAL A 30 -12.19 3.54 -2.84
C VAL A 30 -11.18 4.66 -2.75
N LEU A 31 -11.52 5.83 -3.28
CA LEU A 31 -10.63 6.98 -3.35
C LEU A 31 -11.36 8.26 -2.89
N PRO A 32 -11.10 8.72 -1.65
CA PRO A 32 -11.53 10.03 -1.17
C PRO A 32 -10.63 11.13 -1.72
N VAL A 33 -11.20 12.09 -2.44
CA VAL A 33 -10.48 13.15 -3.14
C VAL A 33 -11.18 14.50 -3.03
N THR A 34 -10.45 15.58 -3.34
CA THR A 34 -11.06 16.90 -3.52
C THR A 34 -11.76 17.01 -4.89
N PRO A 35 -12.75 17.90 -5.05
CA PRO A 35 -13.45 18.12 -6.32
C PRO A 35 -12.52 18.44 -7.50
N ASP A 36 -11.45 19.19 -7.25
CA ASP A 36 -10.43 19.60 -8.24
C ASP A 36 -9.35 18.52 -8.48
N HIS A 37 -9.42 17.39 -7.78
CA HIS A 37 -8.47 16.30 -7.96
C HIS A 37 -8.57 15.72 -9.37
N ARG A 38 -7.42 15.49 -9.99
CA ARG A 38 -7.31 15.06 -11.39
C ARG A 38 -7.32 13.54 -11.49
N ILE A 39 -8.27 12.99 -12.24
CA ILE A 39 -8.46 11.55 -12.45
C ILE A 39 -8.15 11.21 -13.90
N SER A 40 -7.30 10.21 -14.10
CA SER A 40 -6.94 9.72 -15.43
C SER A 40 -8.03 8.81 -16.00
N LEU A 41 -8.43 9.10 -17.24
CA LEU A 41 -9.38 8.32 -18.00
C LEU A 41 -8.65 7.30 -18.91
N PRO A 42 -9.34 6.22 -19.33
CA PRO A 42 -8.77 5.28 -20.30
C PRO A 42 -8.42 5.88 -21.67
N THR A 43 -8.93 7.06 -21.99
CA THR A 43 -8.61 7.80 -23.23
C THR A 43 -7.21 8.43 -23.20
N GLY A 44 -6.57 8.48 -22.03
CA GLY A 44 -5.34 9.23 -21.80
C GLY A 44 -5.57 10.66 -21.31
N ASP A 45 -6.82 11.13 -21.34
CA ASP A 45 -7.20 12.43 -20.80
C ASP A 45 -7.23 12.40 -19.27
N THR A 46 -7.13 13.59 -18.68
CA THR A 46 -7.26 13.78 -17.23
C THR A 46 -8.35 14.80 -16.96
N VAL A 47 -9.29 14.46 -16.08
CA VAL A 47 -10.44 15.32 -15.76
C VAL A 47 -10.55 15.57 -14.26
N PRO A 48 -11.13 16.70 -13.81
CA PRO A 48 -11.43 16.92 -12.41
C PRO A 48 -12.47 15.91 -11.88
N ALA A 49 -12.34 15.53 -10.60
CA ALA A 49 -13.19 14.52 -9.98
C ALA A 49 -14.67 14.91 -9.94
N ASP A 50 -15.00 16.20 -9.86
CA ASP A 50 -16.38 16.71 -9.84
C ASP A 50 -17.12 16.59 -11.19
N THR A 51 -16.38 16.41 -12.29
CA THR A 51 -16.95 16.21 -13.62
C THR A 51 -17.33 14.75 -13.91
N LEU A 52 -16.86 13.82 -13.06
CA LEU A 52 -17.09 12.39 -13.23
C LEU A 52 -18.55 12.01 -13.00
N ARG A 53 -18.97 10.95 -13.68
CA ARG A 53 -20.32 10.39 -13.53
C ARG A 53 -20.26 8.90 -13.21
N VAL A 54 -21.25 8.42 -12.46
CA VAL A 54 -21.45 6.99 -12.24
C VAL A 54 -21.64 6.30 -13.61
N GLY A 55 -21.00 5.14 -13.78
CA GLY A 55 -20.92 4.40 -15.03
C GLY A 55 -19.76 4.80 -15.95
N GLN A 56 -19.07 5.92 -15.68
CA GLN A 56 -17.88 6.31 -16.44
C GLN A 56 -16.69 5.42 -16.08
N GLU A 57 -15.86 5.08 -17.08
CA GLU A 57 -14.64 4.30 -16.88
C GLU A 57 -13.47 5.19 -16.43
N VAL A 58 -12.74 4.70 -15.42
CA VAL A 58 -11.51 5.30 -14.89
C VAL A 58 -10.40 4.25 -14.86
N MET A 59 -9.14 4.69 -14.73
CA MET A 59 -8.01 3.77 -14.60
C MET A 59 -7.77 3.39 -13.14
N VAL A 60 -7.74 2.10 -12.83
CA VAL A 60 -7.42 1.55 -11.51
C VAL A 60 -6.36 0.45 -11.70
N GLN A 61 -5.14 0.63 -11.20
CA GLN A 61 -4.06 -0.37 -11.35
C GLN A 61 -3.89 -0.83 -12.80
N ASN A 62 -3.79 0.15 -13.71
CA ASN A 62 -3.71 -0.07 -15.15
C ASN A 62 -4.89 -0.88 -15.77
N THR A 63 -6.02 -0.96 -15.08
CA THR A 63 -7.24 -1.68 -15.50
C THR A 63 -8.41 -0.69 -15.62
N ARG A 64 -9.15 -0.78 -16.74
CA ARG A 64 -10.36 0.03 -16.96
C ARG A 64 -11.46 -0.46 -16.04
N THR A 65 -11.96 0.42 -15.19
CA THR A 65 -12.99 0.08 -14.19
C THR A 65 -14.07 1.15 -14.17
N GLN A 66 -15.35 0.73 -14.17
CA GLN A 66 -16.46 1.67 -14.08
C GLN A 66 -16.63 2.20 -12.66
N LEU A 67 -16.92 3.49 -12.56
CA LEU A 67 -17.36 4.13 -11.33
C LEU A 67 -18.74 3.60 -10.94
N THR A 68 -18.83 2.99 -9.77
CA THR A 68 -20.08 2.44 -9.22
C THR A 68 -20.78 3.43 -8.29
N SER A 69 -20.04 4.32 -7.66
CA SER A 69 -20.58 5.35 -6.75
C SER A 69 -19.69 6.59 -6.71
N ILE A 70 -20.33 7.73 -6.52
CA ILE A 70 -19.70 9.01 -6.22
C ILE A 70 -20.48 9.62 -5.06
N GLU A 71 -19.89 9.66 -3.87
CA GLU A 71 -20.53 10.19 -2.66
C GLU A 71 -19.89 11.54 -2.28
N LEU A 72 -20.71 12.56 -2.05
CA LEU A 72 -20.25 13.85 -1.53
C LEU A 72 -20.18 13.79 0.00
N SER A 73 -18.99 14.03 0.55
CA SER A 73 -18.78 14.20 1.98
C SER A 73 -18.54 15.68 2.27
N SER A 74 -19.31 16.24 3.21
CA SER A 74 -19.15 17.62 3.69
C SER A 74 -18.38 17.69 5.02
N VAL A 75 -17.58 16.66 5.31
CA VAL A 75 -16.72 16.64 6.50
C VAL A 75 -15.43 17.41 6.19
N PRO A 76 -15.09 18.45 6.98
CA PRO A 76 -13.85 19.17 6.78
C PRO A 76 -12.62 18.27 6.98
N VAL A 77 -11.72 18.26 6.01
CA VAL A 77 -10.50 17.45 6.03
C VAL A 77 -9.30 18.31 5.63
N ASN A 78 -8.14 18.04 6.22
CA ASN A 78 -6.88 18.62 5.78
C ASN A 78 -6.28 17.74 4.69
N VAL A 79 -6.00 18.34 3.53
CA VAL A 79 -5.36 17.67 2.39
C VAL A 79 -4.00 18.28 2.12
N LEU A 80 -3.06 17.48 1.64
CA LEU A 80 -1.74 17.94 1.25
C LEU A 80 -1.73 18.19 -0.26
N LYS A 81 -1.46 19.44 -0.67
CA LYS A 81 -1.34 19.78 -2.08
C LYS A 81 0.06 19.46 -2.57
N LEU A 82 0.17 18.47 -3.46
CA LEU A 82 1.41 18.01 -4.07
C LEU A 82 1.37 18.21 -5.58
N ALA A 83 2.50 18.59 -6.16
CA ALA A 83 2.70 18.66 -7.60
C ALA A 83 4.07 18.07 -7.93
N PHE A 84 4.11 17.17 -8.90
CA PHE A 84 5.33 16.52 -9.37
C PHE A 84 5.79 17.13 -10.70
N ASP A 85 7.08 17.03 -10.98
CA ASP A 85 7.69 17.36 -12.26
C ASP A 85 8.60 16.19 -12.71
N PRO A 86 8.30 15.48 -13.82
CA PRO A 86 7.16 15.72 -14.72
C PRO A 86 5.82 15.35 -14.08
N ASP A 87 4.76 16.00 -14.57
CA ASP A 87 3.39 15.80 -14.10
C ASP A 87 2.77 14.52 -14.71
N LEU A 88 3.10 13.38 -14.09
CA LEU A 88 2.65 12.05 -14.53
C LEU A 88 1.55 11.50 -13.60
N PRO A 89 0.65 10.63 -14.12
CA PRO A 89 -0.33 9.93 -13.29
C PRO A 89 0.36 9.13 -12.18
N VAL A 90 -0.07 9.34 -10.94
CA VAL A 90 0.40 8.59 -9.77
C VAL A 90 -0.79 7.85 -9.17
N GLU A 91 -0.62 6.55 -8.95
CA GLU A 91 -1.64 5.75 -8.28
C GLU A 91 -1.59 5.98 -6.77
N VAL A 92 -2.75 6.21 -6.17
CA VAL A 92 -2.88 6.23 -4.71
C VAL A 92 -3.00 4.79 -4.22
N LEU A 93 -1.92 4.26 -3.65
CA LEU A 93 -1.93 2.96 -3.00
C LEU A 93 -2.50 3.10 -1.59
N VAL A 94 -3.76 2.70 -1.41
CA VAL A 94 -4.32 2.46 -0.08
C VAL A 94 -4.08 0.99 0.24
N PRO A 95 -3.08 0.64 1.08
CA PRO A 95 -2.84 -0.76 1.42
C PRO A 95 -4.08 -1.34 2.11
N PRO A 96 -4.49 -2.57 1.76
CA PRO A 96 -5.60 -3.21 2.45
C PRO A 96 -5.26 -3.40 3.94
N PRO A 97 -6.27 -3.46 4.83
CA PRO A 97 -6.06 -3.84 6.21
C PRO A 97 -5.28 -5.17 6.28
N ALA A 98 -4.12 -5.16 6.91
CA ALA A 98 -3.24 -6.32 7.00
C ALA A 98 -3.42 -7.05 8.34
N ILE A 99 -3.37 -8.38 8.30
CA ILE A 99 -3.37 -9.20 9.51
C ILE A 99 -2.01 -9.04 10.20
N GLN A 100 -2.02 -8.79 11.51
CA GLN A 100 -0.80 -8.78 12.31
C GLN A 100 -0.23 -10.21 12.38
N SER A 101 0.99 -10.40 11.87
CA SER A 101 1.73 -11.66 12.04
C SER A 101 2.82 -11.50 13.09
N LYS A 102 3.08 -12.56 13.86
CA LYS A 102 4.30 -12.68 14.66
C LYS A 102 5.32 -13.42 13.81
N GLY A 103 6.55 -12.90 13.76
CA GLY A 103 7.67 -13.64 13.18
C GLY A 103 7.94 -14.94 13.95
N ALA A 104 8.74 -15.82 13.36
CA ALA A 104 9.14 -17.07 14.00
C ALA A 104 9.68 -16.80 15.42
N ALA A 105 9.10 -17.46 16.42
CA ALA A 105 9.56 -17.34 17.79
C ALA A 105 11.03 -17.79 17.85
N LYS A 106 11.94 -16.91 18.28
CA LYS A 106 13.31 -17.33 18.59
C LYS A 106 13.21 -18.39 19.68
N LYS A 107 13.66 -19.61 19.39
CA LYS A 107 13.75 -20.69 20.37
C LYS A 107 14.55 -20.14 21.56
N ALA A 108 13.94 -20.10 22.74
CA ALA A 108 14.65 -19.65 23.92
C ALA A 108 15.84 -20.60 24.14
N LEU A 109 17.05 -20.10 23.87
CA LEU A 109 18.28 -20.79 24.27
C LEU A 109 18.27 -20.82 25.80
N ARG A 110 17.74 -21.92 26.38
CA ARG A 110 17.98 -22.24 27.77
C ARG A 110 19.49 -22.41 27.90
N ARG A 111 20.17 -21.38 28.41
CA ARG A 111 21.50 -21.58 28.99
C ARG A 111 21.31 -22.55 30.14
N SER A 112 21.65 -23.81 29.91
CA SER A 112 21.71 -24.81 30.97
C SER A 112 22.65 -24.26 32.04
N LEU A 113 22.11 -24.13 33.24
CA LEU A 113 22.87 -23.90 34.44
C LEU A 113 23.78 -25.12 34.61
N VAL A 114 25.06 -25.02 34.24
CA VAL A 114 26.04 -26.08 34.49
C VAL A 114 26.27 -26.13 36.00
N GLY A 115 25.50 -26.99 36.65
CA GLY A 115 25.83 -27.59 37.93
C GLY A 115 27.11 -28.42 37.79
N ARG A 116 27.86 -28.45 38.88
CA ARG A 116 29.23 -28.96 39.01
C ARG A 116 29.37 -30.47 38.74
N ARG A 117 30.53 -30.82 38.14
CA ARG A 117 31.41 -32.01 38.34
C ARG A 117 30.84 -33.42 38.09
N GLY A 118 31.49 -34.17 37.20
CA GLY A 118 31.53 -35.65 37.24
C GLY A 118 31.87 -36.33 35.91
N SER A 119 33.11 -36.83 35.81
CA SER A 119 33.64 -37.95 35.00
C SER A 119 33.02 -38.36 33.65
N SER A 120 33.87 -38.27 32.61
CA SER A 120 34.08 -39.16 31.45
C SER A 120 32.97 -40.17 31.10
N GLU A 121 32.32 -39.99 29.96
CA GLU A 121 32.03 -41.02 28.93
C GLU A 121 31.86 -40.34 27.55
N GLU A 122 32.14 -41.11 26.50
CA GLU A 122 32.40 -40.72 25.10
C GLU A 122 31.32 -39.83 24.42
N PRO A 123 31.70 -39.03 23.40
CA PRO A 123 30.73 -38.34 22.57
C PRO A 123 30.02 -39.33 21.64
N SER A 124 28.79 -39.75 21.98
CA SER A 124 27.93 -40.44 21.02
C SER A 124 27.41 -39.43 20.00
N ILE A 125 27.98 -39.42 18.80
CA ILE A 125 27.40 -38.72 17.65
C ILE A 125 26.13 -39.50 17.27
N PRO A 126 24.92 -38.90 17.29
CA PRO A 126 23.75 -39.58 16.77
C PRO A 126 23.80 -39.59 15.23
N ASP A 127 23.62 -40.76 14.63
CA ASP A 127 23.48 -40.94 13.18
C ASP A 127 22.30 -40.11 12.67
N THR A 128 22.59 -39.14 11.80
CA THR A 128 21.57 -38.45 11.00
C THR A 128 21.32 -39.23 9.71
N GLU A 129 20.32 -40.12 9.71
CA GLU A 129 19.64 -40.48 8.47
C GLU A 129 18.64 -39.37 8.13
N ALA A 130 18.93 -38.63 7.06
CA ALA A 130 18.03 -37.66 6.48
C ALA A 130 17.32 -38.32 5.28
N GLU A 131 16.10 -38.82 5.49
CA GLU A 131 15.18 -39.09 4.39
C GLU A 131 14.49 -37.78 4.00
N TYR A 132 14.89 -37.23 2.86
CA TYR A 132 14.12 -36.21 2.15
C TYR A 132 13.08 -36.93 1.27
N GLN A 133 11.80 -36.65 1.47
CA GLN A 133 10.76 -36.95 0.49
C GLN A 133 10.35 -35.64 -0.19
N ASP A 134 10.38 -35.67 -1.52
CA ASP A 134 9.99 -34.58 -2.44
C ASP A 134 8.49 -34.21 -2.34
#